data_AF-B8C902-F1
#
_entry.id   AF-B8C902-F1
#
_cell.length_a   1.000
_cell.length_b   1.000
_cell.length_c   1.000
_cell.angle_alpha   90.00
_cell.angle_beta   90.00
_cell.angle_gamma   90.00
#
_symmetry.space_group_name_H-M   'P 1'
#
loop_
_entity.id
_entity.type
_entity.pdbx_description
1 polymer ?
#
loop_
_entity_poly.entity_id
_entity_poly.type
_entity_poly.pdbx_seq_one_letter_code
_entity_poly.pdbx_strand_id
1 'polypeptide(L)'
;MTESIHHSGEDAPTPTSVDSEMPQPQSPTDANGLTSRGPRRADVDMPDSSRLDLKDDDGYEEEPILIPQSSHSLLFTEEVCSLSFAFGLGIMVLSFLSLILALLNNLGKGEPGNLLGIPVQVDSSVRGAQYLAIIIGMLLEEEIPQSFYLLRMIPKHSLKQRFSRMKYWQFVLSATIRLMMGYIFISNMFLVIAQASGVLDIFYDMLALQFIQMLDDIAFRLAKIDVFGKRLKIATSRKCFSVVFERPSFRSRKPINILLKSLYFVNLIGLLSGLIVVSVKQIKGEFHCDSLFITFGDDIWEDSIIKLPNGTISTRVLLYSYFNGVYTRNGTHDGLPIYTEQNKLSSTRFERTIPAEIMYCKSEGSWVFLHQNIRKSKSDNDECPWLLRSIETTEYNILDVGGDWSLWAGRFKGGSFSAVCDSCTSDAQCNYHGTCSPTGKCECPENGNYFGNYCEHKKPCPTIRGDWGDTWELRTLNGETWDPRNDTLDSIFIAYDRPIYRYSTGFKMDMPENDAVMLVYTGSRWFGMYFEGIHNRTIEWRSNYSYEFHAFWENAFSQLTRFVSDPTTESTPVAVDMFEITDRGDHYGPMGELTPMRVPRGSGYFQCYERENTPTLSSSTELSF
;
A
#
# COMPACT_ATOMS: atom_id res chain seq x y z
N MET A 1 -6.67 39.52 -8.49
CA MET A 1 -5.93 39.66 -9.77
C MET A 1 -5.28 38.32 -10.03
N THR A 2 -5.97 37.48 -10.77
CA THR A 2 -5.54 36.14 -11.15
C THR A 2 -6.28 35.86 -12.46
N GLU A 3 -5.53 35.96 -13.56
CA GLU A 3 -6.04 35.79 -14.93
C GLU A 3 -6.34 34.33 -15.22
N SER A 4 -7.57 34.09 -15.66
CA SER A 4 -8.06 32.84 -16.22
C SER A 4 -7.69 32.77 -17.71
N ILE A 5 -6.80 31.86 -18.08
CA ILE A 5 -6.48 31.55 -19.47
C ILE A 5 -7.47 30.50 -19.98
N HIS A 6 -8.36 30.94 -20.88
CA HIS A 6 -9.20 30.08 -21.71
C HIS A 6 -8.35 29.47 -22.83
N HIS A 7 -8.24 28.14 -22.88
CA HIS A 7 -7.81 27.43 -24.08
C HIS A 7 -9.04 26.93 -24.84
N SER A 8 -9.29 27.54 -25.99
CA SER A 8 -10.20 27.07 -27.04
C SER A 8 -9.56 25.89 -27.78
N GLY A 9 -10.25 24.74 -27.77
CA GLY A 9 -9.86 23.55 -28.52
C GLY A 9 -10.23 23.67 -30.00
N GLU A 10 -9.26 23.40 -30.87
CA GLU A 10 -9.45 23.17 -32.30
C GLU A 10 -9.79 21.70 -32.55
N ASP A 11 -10.81 21.48 -33.39
CA ASP A 11 -11.28 20.18 -33.86
C ASP A 11 -10.22 19.47 -34.72
N ALA A 12 -9.78 18.28 -34.28
CA ALA A 12 -8.97 17.37 -35.08
C ALA A 12 -9.83 16.23 -35.64
N PRO A 13 -9.70 15.87 -36.94
CA PRO A 13 -10.55 14.88 -37.58
C PRO A 13 -10.16 13.44 -37.23
N THR A 14 -11.19 12.62 -37.12
CA THR A 14 -11.17 11.16 -36.87
C THR A 14 -10.36 10.40 -37.94
N PRO A 15 -9.44 9.50 -37.55
CA PRO A 15 -8.82 8.60 -38.51
C PRO A 15 -9.69 7.36 -38.76
N THR A 16 -9.93 7.12 -40.04
CA THR A 16 -10.54 5.93 -40.64
C THR A 16 -9.83 4.64 -40.27
N SER A 17 -10.62 3.63 -39.90
CA SER A 17 -10.23 2.23 -39.67
C SER A 17 -9.64 1.60 -40.94
N VAL A 18 -8.42 1.10 -40.85
CA VAL A 18 -7.80 0.23 -41.87
C VAL A 18 -7.79 -1.18 -41.31
N ASP A 19 -8.60 -2.05 -41.92
CA ASP A 19 -8.58 -3.49 -41.69
C ASP A 19 -7.24 -4.07 -42.14
N SER A 20 -6.62 -4.87 -41.28
CA SER A 20 -5.47 -5.70 -41.63
C SER A 20 -5.63 -7.06 -40.96
N GLU A 21 -6.21 -7.99 -41.72
CA GLU A 21 -6.18 -9.43 -41.44
C GLU A 21 -4.72 -9.91 -41.37
N MET A 22 -4.36 -10.54 -40.25
CA MET A 22 -3.14 -11.34 -40.13
C MET A 22 -3.49 -12.83 -40.18
N PRO A 23 -2.74 -13.67 -40.93
CA PRO A 23 -3.08 -15.07 -41.15
C PRO A 23 -2.60 -15.97 -40.01
N GLN A 24 -3.43 -16.98 -39.69
CA GLN A 24 -3.15 -18.06 -38.74
C GLN A 24 -2.00 -18.98 -39.21
N PRO A 25 -1.17 -19.51 -38.29
CA PRO A 25 -0.24 -20.58 -38.60
C PRO A 25 -0.93 -21.95 -38.60
N GLN A 26 -0.78 -22.66 -39.71
CA GLN A 26 -1.24 -24.04 -39.93
C GLN A 26 -0.38 -25.05 -39.15
N SER A 27 -1.04 -26.02 -38.54
CA SER A 27 -0.48 -27.23 -37.96
C SER A 27 -0.07 -28.25 -39.03
N PRO A 28 1.04 -28.98 -38.89
CA PRO A 28 1.28 -30.19 -39.66
C PRO A 28 0.97 -31.45 -38.85
N THR A 29 0.00 -32.21 -39.35
CA THR A 29 -0.26 -33.62 -39.04
C THR A 29 0.63 -34.56 -39.88
N ASP A 30 1.14 -35.57 -39.19
CA ASP A 30 1.39 -36.97 -39.58
C ASP A 30 2.21 -37.36 -40.82
N ALA A 31 3.24 -38.18 -40.57
CA ALA A 31 3.60 -39.30 -41.46
C ALA A 31 4.34 -40.42 -40.71
N ASN A 32 3.74 -41.62 -40.77
CA ASN A 32 4.26 -42.93 -40.38
C ASN A 32 5.50 -43.36 -41.19
N GLY A 33 6.33 -44.25 -40.64
CA GLY A 33 7.40 -44.93 -41.40
C GLY A 33 8.21 -46.02 -40.69
N LEU A 34 7.65 -47.23 -40.69
CA LEU A 34 8.28 -48.57 -40.77
C LEU A 34 9.65 -48.92 -40.12
N THR A 35 9.58 -49.89 -39.20
CA THR A 35 10.32 -51.18 -39.14
C THR A 35 11.72 -51.32 -39.75
N SER A 36 12.68 -51.73 -38.92
CA SER A 36 13.63 -52.80 -39.26
C SER A 36 14.16 -53.49 -38.00
N ARG A 37 14.23 -54.82 -38.05
CA ARG A 37 14.51 -55.75 -36.96
C ARG A 37 15.74 -56.58 -37.34
N GLY A 38 16.71 -56.66 -36.42
CA GLY A 38 17.71 -57.74 -36.30
C GLY A 38 19.17 -57.32 -36.49
N PRO A 39 20.17 -58.17 -36.13
CA PRO A 39 20.15 -59.33 -35.22
C PRO A 39 21.24 -59.27 -34.10
N ARG A 40 21.19 -60.27 -33.20
CA ARG A 40 22.18 -60.61 -32.17
C ARG A 40 23.60 -60.88 -32.72
N ARG A 41 24.63 -60.50 -31.93
CA ARG A 41 25.94 -61.16 -31.68
C ARG A 41 26.88 -60.07 -31.10
N ALA A 42 27.82 -60.32 -30.20
CA ALA A 42 28.25 -61.46 -29.41
C ALA A 42 29.13 -60.87 -28.30
N ASP A 43 29.19 -61.56 -27.16
CA ASP A 43 30.17 -61.30 -26.11
C ASP A 43 31.59 -61.32 -26.68
N VAL A 44 32.34 -60.24 -26.42
CA VAL A 44 33.80 -60.23 -26.51
C VAL A 44 34.29 -59.67 -25.19
N ASP A 45 34.66 -60.59 -24.29
CA ASP A 45 35.55 -60.32 -23.18
C ASP A 45 36.85 -59.71 -23.74
N MET A 46 37.10 -58.44 -23.44
CA MET A 46 38.37 -57.79 -23.71
C MET A 46 39.06 -57.50 -22.37
N PRO A 47 40.32 -57.93 -22.19
CA PRO A 47 40.96 -57.97 -20.89
C PRO A 47 41.35 -56.59 -20.38
N ASP A 48 41.17 -56.43 -19.07
CA ASP A 48 41.85 -55.51 -18.19
C ASP A 48 43.37 -55.47 -18.46
N SER A 49 43.86 -54.39 -19.06
CA SER A 49 45.25 -53.88 -18.90
C SER A 49 45.48 -52.64 -19.75
N SER A 50 45.16 -51.47 -19.22
CA SER A 50 45.93 -50.23 -19.37
C SER A 50 45.06 -49.04 -18.97
N ARG A 51 45.06 -48.78 -17.67
CA ARG A 51 44.82 -47.44 -17.12
C ARG A 51 46.02 -46.56 -17.55
N LEU A 52 46.10 -46.28 -18.84
CA LEU A 52 46.92 -45.19 -19.35
C LEU A 52 46.28 -43.93 -18.81
N ASP A 53 46.95 -43.32 -17.83
CA ASP A 53 46.80 -41.92 -17.48
C ASP A 53 47.03 -41.10 -18.77
N LEU A 54 46.00 -41.02 -19.61
CA LEU A 54 45.83 -39.94 -20.56
C LEU A 54 45.68 -38.71 -19.68
N LYS A 55 46.83 -38.13 -19.35
CA LYS A 55 46.95 -36.72 -19.00
C LYS A 55 46.35 -35.97 -20.18
N ASP A 56 45.07 -35.63 -20.02
CA ASP A 56 44.44 -34.47 -20.62
C ASP A 56 45.26 -33.23 -20.21
N ASP A 57 46.42 -33.07 -20.86
CA ASP A 57 47.20 -31.84 -20.92
C ASP A 57 46.60 -31.03 -22.06
N ASP A 58 45.31 -30.72 -21.90
CA ASP A 58 44.56 -29.88 -22.80
C ASP A 58 45.23 -28.50 -22.70
N GLY A 59 45.97 -28.14 -23.74
CA GLY A 59 46.68 -26.87 -23.88
C GLY A 59 45.75 -25.65 -23.95
N TYR A 60 44.84 -25.50 -23.01
CA TYR A 60 44.18 -24.24 -22.73
C TYR A 60 45.27 -23.30 -22.23
N GLU A 61 45.64 -22.34 -23.08
CA GLU A 61 46.52 -21.23 -22.70
C GLU A 61 45.92 -20.54 -21.47
N GLU A 62 46.49 -20.86 -20.32
CA GLU A 62 46.00 -20.42 -19.03
C GLU A 62 46.20 -18.90 -18.90
N GLU A 63 45.11 -18.11 -18.91
CA GLU A 63 45.18 -16.64 -18.84
C GLU A 63 46.05 -16.13 -17.67
N PRO A 64 47.04 -15.25 -17.87
CA PRO A 64 47.92 -14.82 -16.80
C PRO A 64 47.15 -14.18 -15.64
N ILE A 65 47.54 -14.49 -14.40
CA ILE A 65 46.95 -13.86 -13.21
C ILE A 65 47.48 -12.44 -13.12
N LEU A 66 46.61 -11.47 -13.40
CA LEU A 66 46.91 -10.04 -13.35
C LEU A 66 46.11 -9.38 -12.22
N ILE A 67 46.64 -8.26 -11.70
CA ILE A 67 45.87 -7.39 -10.81
C ILE A 67 44.74 -6.74 -11.63
N PRO A 68 43.50 -6.69 -11.12
CA PRO A 68 42.40 -6.06 -11.82
C PRO A 68 42.71 -4.61 -12.15
N GLN A 69 42.34 -4.18 -13.35
CA GLN A 69 42.45 -2.78 -13.76
C GLN A 69 41.24 -1.99 -13.23
N SER A 70 41.16 -1.88 -11.90
CA SER A 70 40.06 -1.29 -11.15
C SER A 70 40.56 -0.18 -10.24
N SER A 71 39.71 0.80 -9.92
CA SER A 71 40.09 1.89 -9.01
C SER A 71 40.43 1.37 -7.60
N HIS A 72 39.79 0.28 -7.17
CA HIS A 72 40.10 -0.41 -5.91
C HIS A 72 41.55 -0.87 -5.84
N SER A 73 42.15 -1.22 -6.98
CA SER A 73 43.54 -1.67 -7.01
C SER A 73 44.54 -0.55 -6.74
N LEU A 74 44.14 0.72 -6.94
CA LEU A 74 44.95 1.87 -6.54
C LEU A 74 45.09 1.99 -5.02
N LEU A 75 44.12 1.48 -4.24
CA LEU A 75 44.12 1.56 -2.77
C LEU A 75 45.28 0.77 -2.14
N PHE A 76 45.77 -0.28 -2.79
CA PHE A 76 46.88 -1.08 -2.26
C PHE A 76 48.17 -0.96 -3.08
N THR A 77 48.09 -0.47 -4.33
CA THR A 77 49.28 -0.29 -5.19
C THR A 77 49.97 1.07 -5.01
N GLU A 78 49.26 2.09 -4.52
CA GLU A 78 49.79 3.43 -4.33
C GLU A 78 50.02 3.77 -2.86
N GLU A 79 50.92 4.74 -2.62
CA GLU A 79 51.23 5.19 -1.27
C GLU A 79 50.01 5.89 -0.64
N VAL A 80 49.78 5.64 0.65
CA VAL A 80 48.71 6.29 1.41
C VAL A 80 48.93 7.81 1.36
N CYS A 81 47.85 8.56 1.13
CA CYS A 81 47.86 10.01 0.89
C CYS A 81 48.44 10.48 -0.45
N SER A 82 48.76 9.58 -1.39
CA SER A 82 49.03 9.99 -2.77
C SER A 82 47.73 10.42 -3.48
N LEU A 83 47.85 11.25 -4.52
CA LEU A 83 46.71 11.67 -5.34
C LEU A 83 45.94 10.46 -5.92
N SER A 84 46.66 9.43 -6.36
CA SER A 84 46.08 8.22 -6.93
C SER A 84 45.35 7.36 -5.90
N PHE A 85 45.89 7.28 -4.68
CA PHE A 85 45.20 6.63 -3.57
C PHE A 85 43.92 7.40 -3.20
N ALA A 86 44.00 8.73 -3.11
CA ALA A 86 42.83 9.57 -2.83
C ALA A 86 41.77 9.44 -3.94
N PHE A 87 42.18 9.33 -5.20
CA PHE A 87 41.27 9.06 -6.32
C PHE A 87 40.55 7.71 -6.18
N GLY A 88 41.29 6.62 -5.97
CA GLY A 88 40.69 5.28 -5.76
C GLY A 88 39.77 5.25 -4.54
N LEU A 89 40.13 5.94 -3.46
CA LEU A 89 39.30 6.09 -2.27
C LEU A 89 38.02 6.89 -2.57
N GLY A 90 38.14 7.98 -3.32
CA GLY A 90 36.99 8.81 -3.71
C GLY A 90 35.97 8.03 -4.55
N ILE A 91 36.43 7.25 -5.53
CA ILE A 91 35.54 6.42 -6.35
C ILE A 91 34.89 5.31 -5.51
N MET A 92 35.66 4.65 -4.64
CA MET A 92 35.12 3.65 -3.71
C MET A 92 34.02 4.25 -2.81
N VAL A 93 34.26 5.42 -2.22
CA VAL A 93 33.25 6.11 -1.38
C VAL A 93 32.02 6.47 -2.20
N LEU A 94 32.20 6.96 -3.43
CA LEU A 94 31.11 7.30 -4.33
C LEU A 94 30.24 6.08 -4.65
N SER A 95 30.84 4.95 -5.03
CA SER A 95 30.09 3.73 -5.35
C SER A 95 29.36 3.17 -4.13
N PHE A 96 30.01 3.12 -2.95
CA PHE A 96 29.36 2.69 -1.72
C PHE A 96 28.20 3.61 -1.32
N LEU A 97 28.39 4.92 -1.38
CA LEU A 97 27.36 5.88 -1.02
C LEU A 97 26.15 5.74 -1.96
N SER A 98 26.38 5.61 -3.26
CA SER A 98 25.30 5.39 -4.24
C SER A 98 24.51 4.10 -3.97
N LEU A 99 25.19 2.99 -3.68
CA LEU A 99 24.53 1.72 -3.35
C LEU A 99 23.78 1.76 -2.01
N ILE A 100 24.33 2.46 -1.00
CA ILE A 100 23.66 2.64 0.29
C ILE A 100 22.44 3.54 0.13
N LEU A 101 22.55 4.64 -0.61
CA LEU A 101 21.43 5.55 -0.88
C LEU A 101 20.33 4.83 -1.66
N ALA A 102 20.68 4.01 -2.67
CA ALA A 102 19.72 3.17 -3.38
C ALA A 102 19.00 2.21 -2.40
N LEU A 103 19.74 1.56 -1.51
CA LEU A 103 19.18 0.61 -0.54
C LEU A 103 18.22 1.31 0.42
N LEU A 104 18.65 2.44 0.98
CA LEU A 104 17.85 3.24 1.91
C LEU A 104 16.61 3.80 1.23
N ASN A 105 16.73 4.28 -0.01
CA ASN A 105 15.60 4.78 -0.79
C ASN A 105 14.56 3.68 -1.03
N ASN A 106 15.01 2.48 -1.37
CA ASN A 106 14.08 1.38 -1.60
C ASN A 106 13.48 0.84 -0.29
N LEU A 107 14.24 0.78 0.81
CA LEU A 107 13.69 0.45 2.14
C LEU A 107 12.71 1.51 2.65
N GLY A 108 12.89 2.78 2.26
CA GLY A 108 11.99 3.87 2.61
C GLY A 108 10.59 3.78 1.98
N LYS A 109 10.38 2.90 0.99
CA LYS A 109 9.06 2.60 0.42
C LYS A 109 8.21 1.66 1.30
N GLY A 110 8.79 1.12 2.38
CA GLY A 110 8.10 0.18 3.25
C GLY A 110 7.01 0.82 4.10
N GLU A 111 5.94 0.07 4.34
CA GLU A 111 4.84 0.42 5.23
C GLU A 111 4.79 -0.57 6.42
N PRO A 112 4.14 -0.25 7.55
CA PRO A 112 3.87 -1.20 8.63
C PRO A 112 3.14 -2.43 8.09
N GLY A 113 3.65 -3.63 8.41
CA GLY A 113 3.19 -4.89 7.81
C GLY A 113 3.85 -5.25 6.48
N ASN A 114 4.39 -4.27 5.75
CA ASN A 114 5.11 -4.45 4.49
C ASN A 114 6.41 -3.62 4.46
N LEU A 115 7.33 -3.92 5.37
CA LEU A 115 8.59 -3.16 5.56
C LEU A 115 9.47 -3.08 4.30
N LEU A 116 9.29 -4.01 3.36
CA LEU A 116 10.05 -4.06 2.12
C LEU A 116 9.31 -3.41 0.95
N GLY A 117 8.13 -2.79 1.15
CA GLY A 117 7.37 -2.14 0.08
C GLY A 117 7.07 -3.08 -1.09
N ILE A 118 6.85 -4.37 -0.80
CA ILE A 118 6.60 -5.40 -1.82
C ILE A 118 5.19 -5.20 -2.37
N PRO A 119 4.99 -5.13 -3.69
CA PRO A 119 3.66 -5.00 -4.27
C PRO A 119 2.80 -6.19 -3.88
N VAL A 120 1.51 -5.95 -3.66
CA VAL A 120 0.66 -6.94 -3.00
C VAL A 120 0.56 -8.24 -3.79
N GLN A 121 0.37 -8.10 -5.10
CA GLN A 121 0.41 -9.19 -6.04
C GLN A 121 0.90 -8.64 -7.37
N VAL A 122 1.58 -9.51 -8.12
CA VAL A 122 2.15 -9.18 -9.43
C VAL A 122 1.66 -10.19 -10.45
N ASP A 123 1.59 -9.74 -11.69
CA ASP A 123 1.25 -10.59 -12.83
C ASP A 123 2.19 -11.80 -12.93
N SER A 124 1.65 -12.88 -13.51
CA SER A 124 2.43 -14.10 -13.71
C SER A 124 3.66 -13.88 -14.61
N SER A 125 3.57 -12.95 -15.57
CA SER A 125 4.67 -12.53 -16.43
C SER A 125 5.77 -11.81 -15.64
N VAL A 126 5.37 -10.86 -14.77
CA VAL A 126 6.28 -10.12 -13.87
C VAL A 126 6.97 -11.08 -12.92
N ARG A 127 6.23 -12.00 -12.30
CA ARG A 127 6.80 -13.04 -11.45
C ARG A 127 7.84 -13.87 -12.20
N GLY A 128 7.53 -14.32 -13.42
CA GLY A 128 8.49 -15.03 -14.28
C GLY A 128 9.75 -14.22 -14.55
N ALA A 129 9.60 -12.93 -14.84
CA ALA A 129 10.72 -12.00 -15.05
C ALA A 129 11.57 -11.80 -13.78
N GLN A 130 10.96 -11.74 -12.59
CA GLN A 130 11.68 -11.63 -11.32
C GLN A 130 12.60 -12.82 -11.09
N TYR A 131 12.13 -14.05 -11.33
CA TYR A 131 12.97 -15.26 -11.20
C TYR A 131 14.12 -15.27 -12.22
N LEU A 132 13.85 -14.87 -13.47
CA LEU A 132 14.88 -14.76 -14.50
C LEU A 132 15.91 -13.68 -14.15
N ALA A 133 15.46 -12.54 -13.63
CA ALA A 133 16.32 -11.42 -13.24
C ALA A 133 17.26 -11.79 -12.09
N ILE A 134 16.87 -12.65 -11.15
CA ILE A 134 17.80 -13.17 -10.13
C ILE A 134 18.95 -13.96 -10.79
N ILE A 135 18.65 -14.79 -11.79
CA ILE A 135 19.68 -15.56 -12.50
C ILE A 135 20.60 -14.62 -13.27
N ILE A 136 20.04 -13.66 -14.03
CA ILE A 136 20.82 -12.69 -14.79
C ILE A 136 21.67 -11.82 -13.86
N GLY A 137 21.08 -11.30 -12.80
CA GLY A 137 21.76 -10.46 -11.82
C GLY A 137 22.91 -11.19 -11.11
N MET A 138 22.74 -12.49 -10.80
CA MET A 138 23.83 -13.31 -10.29
C MET A 138 24.96 -13.55 -11.32
N LEU A 139 24.67 -13.51 -12.63
CA LEU A 139 25.68 -13.59 -13.68
C LEU A 139 26.40 -12.25 -13.90
N LEU A 140 25.71 -11.13 -13.66
CA LEU A 140 26.26 -9.78 -13.77
C LEU A 140 27.16 -9.39 -12.59
N GLU A 141 27.04 -10.11 -11.46
CA GLU A 141 27.80 -9.85 -10.25
C GLU A 141 29.25 -10.34 -10.36
N GLU A 142 30.17 -9.42 -10.63
CA GLU A 142 31.60 -9.73 -10.85
C GLU A 142 32.50 -9.48 -9.63
N GLU A 143 32.01 -8.74 -8.62
CA GLU A 143 32.82 -8.27 -7.49
C GLU A 143 33.16 -9.36 -6.48
N ILE A 144 32.17 -10.16 -6.04
CA ILE A 144 32.37 -11.26 -5.09
C ILE A 144 33.42 -12.28 -5.60
N PRO A 145 33.30 -12.82 -6.82
CA PRO A 145 34.22 -13.82 -7.34
C PRO A 145 35.61 -13.28 -7.55
N GLN A 146 35.72 -12.07 -8.11
CA GLN A 146 37.00 -11.44 -8.33
C GLN A 146 37.72 -11.21 -7.01
N SER A 147 37.00 -10.77 -5.97
CA SER A 147 37.55 -10.59 -4.62
C SER A 147 38.10 -11.89 -4.03
N PHE A 148 37.31 -12.98 -4.08
CA PHE A 148 37.76 -14.29 -3.60
C PHE A 148 38.91 -14.86 -4.43
N TYR A 149 38.86 -14.67 -5.75
CA TYR A 149 39.91 -15.08 -6.67
C TYR A 149 41.23 -14.39 -6.33
N LEU A 150 41.21 -13.08 -6.07
CA LEU A 150 42.40 -12.31 -5.70
C LEU A 150 42.97 -12.74 -4.35
N LEU A 151 42.13 -12.79 -3.30
CA LEU A 151 42.54 -13.21 -1.96
C LEU A 151 43.20 -14.57 -1.96
N ARG A 152 42.75 -15.46 -2.85
CA ARG A 152 43.31 -16.79 -3.05
C ARG A 152 44.61 -16.79 -3.84
N MET A 153 44.60 -16.17 -5.01
CA MET A 153 45.62 -16.40 -6.04
C MET A 153 46.93 -15.67 -5.74
N ILE A 154 46.89 -14.63 -4.92
CA ILE A 154 48.06 -13.80 -4.60
C ILE A 154 48.51 -14.12 -3.17
N PRO A 155 49.39 -15.12 -2.97
CA PRO A 155 49.88 -15.43 -1.63
C PRO A 155 50.80 -14.30 -1.14
N LYS A 156 50.81 -14.12 0.19
CA LYS A 156 51.62 -13.09 0.87
C LYS A 156 53.09 -13.10 0.46
N HIS A 157 53.68 -14.28 0.22
CA HIS A 157 55.08 -14.41 -0.15
C HIS A 157 55.36 -13.85 -1.56
N SER A 158 54.55 -14.20 -2.56
CA SER A 158 54.71 -13.73 -3.95
C SER A 158 54.48 -12.23 -4.04
N LEU A 159 53.48 -11.70 -3.32
CA LEU A 159 53.24 -10.26 -3.27
C LEU A 159 54.45 -9.52 -2.67
N LYS A 160 55.00 -10.00 -1.55
CA LYS A 160 56.15 -9.38 -0.88
C LYS A 160 57.44 -9.50 -1.69
N GLN A 161 57.64 -10.62 -2.38
CA GLN A 161 58.83 -10.85 -3.22
C GLN A 161 58.82 -9.91 -4.42
N ARG A 162 57.67 -9.69 -5.03
CA ARG A 162 57.54 -8.87 -6.23
C ARG A 162 57.42 -7.38 -5.93
N PHE A 163 56.84 -7.05 -4.77
CA PHE A 163 56.58 -5.68 -4.35
C PHE A 163 56.89 -5.50 -2.85
N SER A 164 58.16 -5.27 -2.53
CA SER A 164 58.62 -5.08 -1.15
C SER A 164 57.98 -3.87 -0.44
N ARG A 165 57.46 -2.90 -1.20
CA ARG A 165 56.79 -1.70 -0.68
C ARG A 165 55.32 -1.92 -0.30
N MET A 166 54.63 -2.89 -0.92
CA MET A 166 53.19 -3.11 -0.67
C MET A 166 52.97 -3.89 0.62
N LYS A 167 52.10 -3.38 1.50
CA LYS A 167 51.73 -4.10 2.73
C LYS A 167 50.58 -5.06 2.42
N TYR A 168 50.75 -6.34 2.74
CA TYR A 168 49.75 -7.39 2.46
C TYR A 168 48.37 -7.09 3.05
N TRP A 169 48.28 -6.41 4.19
CA TRP A 169 46.99 -6.06 4.79
C TRP A 169 46.19 -5.05 3.94
N GLN A 170 46.85 -4.16 3.19
CA GLN A 170 46.17 -3.21 2.29
C GLN A 170 45.51 -3.95 1.13
N PHE A 171 46.20 -4.96 0.60
CA PHE A 171 45.65 -5.85 -0.41
C PHE A 171 44.43 -6.61 0.09
N VAL A 172 44.53 -7.21 1.30
CA VAL A 172 43.40 -7.91 1.92
C VAL A 172 42.22 -6.95 2.15
N LEU A 173 42.48 -5.77 2.70
CA LEU A 173 41.44 -4.75 2.92
C LEU A 173 40.75 -4.36 1.62
N SER A 174 41.50 -4.11 0.55
CA SER A 174 40.94 -3.78 -0.76
C SER A 174 40.02 -4.89 -1.28
N ALA A 175 40.44 -6.15 -1.19
CA ALA A 175 39.61 -7.27 -1.61
C ALA A 175 38.38 -7.49 -0.70
N THR A 176 38.49 -7.26 0.61
CA THR A 176 37.35 -7.29 1.53
C THR A 176 36.32 -6.19 1.21
N ILE A 177 36.78 -4.98 0.87
CA ILE A 177 35.90 -3.87 0.48
C ILE A 177 35.12 -4.21 -0.79
N ARG A 178 35.80 -4.77 -1.81
CA ARG A 178 35.15 -5.23 -3.05
C ARG A 178 34.10 -6.32 -2.76
N LEU A 179 34.43 -7.26 -1.89
CA LEU A 179 33.48 -8.29 -1.44
C LEU A 179 32.24 -7.69 -0.76
N MET A 180 32.43 -6.70 0.13
CA MET A 180 31.31 -5.99 0.77
C MET A 180 30.45 -5.24 -0.25
N MET A 181 31.08 -4.60 -1.24
CA MET A 181 30.36 -3.89 -2.31
C MET A 181 29.45 -4.84 -3.09
N GLY A 182 29.96 -6.01 -3.45
CA GLY A 182 29.18 -7.04 -4.15
C GLY A 182 27.97 -7.54 -3.34
N TYR A 183 28.10 -7.74 -2.03
CA TYR A 183 26.96 -8.12 -1.19
C TYR A 183 25.91 -7.01 -1.01
N ILE A 184 26.32 -5.73 -0.93
CA ILE A 184 25.38 -4.61 -0.92
C ILE A 184 24.65 -4.51 -2.25
N PHE A 185 25.33 -4.75 -3.38
CA PHE A 185 24.69 -4.83 -4.69
C PHE A 185 23.66 -5.96 -4.74
N ILE A 186 24.02 -7.19 -4.36
CA ILE A 186 23.08 -8.33 -4.33
C ILE A 186 21.84 -7.99 -3.47
N SER A 187 22.03 -7.34 -2.33
CA SER A 187 20.93 -6.95 -1.44
C SER A 187 20.00 -5.93 -2.09
N ASN A 188 20.56 -4.91 -2.75
CA ASN A 188 19.80 -3.93 -3.52
C ASN A 188 19.04 -4.59 -4.67
N MET A 189 19.74 -5.41 -5.45
CA MET A 189 19.19 -6.11 -6.60
C MET A 189 18.02 -7.00 -6.19
N PHE A 190 18.16 -7.78 -5.11
CA PHE A 190 17.06 -8.60 -4.59
C PHE A 190 15.84 -7.76 -4.23
N LEU A 191 16.07 -6.67 -3.49
CA LEU A 191 15.00 -5.82 -2.99
C LEU A 191 14.27 -5.13 -4.14
N VAL A 192 14.99 -4.59 -5.12
CA VAL A 192 14.36 -3.95 -6.29
C VAL A 192 13.60 -4.96 -7.14
N ILE A 193 14.16 -6.14 -7.39
CA ILE A 193 13.45 -7.21 -8.11
C ILE A 193 12.15 -7.59 -7.38
N ALA A 194 12.20 -7.72 -6.05
CA ALA A 194 11.04 -8.06 -5.24
C ALA A 194 9.97 -6.95 -5.20
N GLN A 195 10.38 -5.67 -5.30
CA GLN A 195 9.48 -4.51 -5.29
C GLN A 195 8.87 -4.19 -6.66
N ALA A 196 9.42 -4.71 -7.76
CA ALA A 196 8.97 -4.32 -9.09
C ALA A 196 7.56 -4.86 -9.42
N SER A 197 6.70 -3.98 -9.93
CA SER A 197 5.38 -4.32 -10.47
C SER A 197 5.39 -4.53 -11.98
N GLY A 198 6.37 -3.98 -12.71
CA GLY A 198 6.51 -4.10 -14.16
C GLY A 198 7.75 -4.88 -14.60
N VAL A 199 7.65 -5.60 -15.73
CA VAL A 199 8.79 -6.36 -16.30
C VAL A 199 9.94 -5.43 -16.72
N LEU A 200 9.63 -4.28 -17.33
CA LEU A 200 10.64 -3.32 -17.79
C LEU A 200 11.37 -2.66 -16.63
N ASP A 201 10.65 -2.34 -15.56
CA ASP A 201 11.22 -1.70 -14.37
C ASP A 201 12.30 -2.58 -13.72
N ILE A 202 12.06 -3.90 -13.66
CA ILE A 202 13.06 -4.88 -13.19
C ILE A 202 14.38 -4.72 -13.94
N PHE A 203 14.33 -4.68 -15.27
CA PHE A 203 15.55 -4.63 -16.08
C PHE A 203 16.22 -3.26 -16.03
N TYR A 204 15.44 -2.17 -16.03
CA TYR A 204 16.00 -0.82 -15.91
C TYR A 204 16.71 -0.60 -14.58
N ASP A 205 16.10 -1.02 -13.48
CA ASP A 205 16.70 -0.88 -12.16
C ASP A 205 17.93 -1.77 -12.00
N MET A 206 17.91 -2.99 -12.53
CA MET A 206 19.08 -3.88 -12.55
C MET A 206 20.24 -3.26 -13.36
N LEU A 207 19.96 -2.67 -14.52
CA LEU A 207 20.97 -1.98 -15.33
C LEU A 207 21.53 -0.74 -14.63
N ALA A 208 20.69 0.00 -13.91
CA ALA A 208 21.13 1.16 -13.13
C ALA A 208 22.08 0.74 -11.98
N LEU A 209 21.76 -0.35 -11.27
CA LEU A 209 22.65 -0.91 -10.25
C LEU A 209 23.96 -1.39 -10.86
N GLN A 210 23.92 -2.06 -12.03
CA GLN A 210 25.13 -2.52 -12.73
C GLN A 210 26.03 -1.34 -13.13
N PHE A 211 25.44 -0.23 -13.58
CA PHE A 211 26.19 0.97 -13.91
C PHE A 211 26.98 1.52 -12.71
N ILE A 212 26.40 1.47 -11.50
CA ILE A 212 27.08 1.92 -10.27
C ILE A 212 28.30 1.03 -9.96
N GLN A 213 28.21 -0.27 -10.20
CA GLN A 213 29.36 -1.17 -10.05
C GLN A 213 30.45 -0.87 -11.08
N MET A 214 30.08 -0.62 -12.35
CA MET A 214 31.05 -0.31 -13.41
C MET A 214 31.78 1.04 -13.25
N LEU A 215 31.36 1.91 -12.33
CA LEU A 215 31.99 3.22 -12.11
C LEU A 215 33.48 3.12 -11.82
N ASP A 216 33.90 2.12 -11.05
CA ASP A 216 35.28 1.98 -10.60
C ASP A 216 36.23 1.60 -11.76
N ASP A 217 35.75 0.73 -12.63
CA ASP A 217 36.35 0.27 -13.87
C ASP A 217 36.43 1.39 -14.91
N ILE A 218 35.33 2.14 -15.08
CA ILE A 218 35.27 3.29 -15.99
C ILE A 218 36.25 4.37 -15.50
N ALA A 219 36.24 4.69 -14.20
CA ALA A 219 37.15 5.67 -13.62
C ALA A 219 38.63 5.27 -13.81
N PHE A 220 38.96 3.98 -13.65
CA PHE A 220 40.30 3.47 -13.90
C PHE A 220 40.69 3.58 -15.38
N ARG A 221 39.79 3.23 -16.31
CA ARG A 221 40.03 3.37 -17.76
C ARG A 221 40.23 4.83 -18.16
N LEU A 222 39.41 5.74 -17.65
CA LEU A 222 39.53 7.19 -17.88
C LEU A 222 40.86 7.75 -17.33
N ALA A 223 41.27 7.30 -16.15
CA ALA A 223 42.57 7.62 -15.57
C ALA A 223 43.73 7.15 -16.45
N LYS A 224 43.61 5.96 -17.06
CA LYS A 224 44.62 5.37 -17.96
C LYS A 224 44.77 6.12 -19.28
N ILE A 225 43.71 6.74 -19.79
CA ILE A 225 43.74 7.56 -21.02
C ILE A 225 44.12 9.03 -20.78
N ASP A 226 44.59 9.39 -19.58
CA ASP A 226 45.07 10.75 -19.22
C ASP A 226 43.98 11.81 -19.00
N VAL A 227 42.71 11.42 -18.85
CA VAL A 227 41.60 12.39 -18.64
C VAL A 227 41.75 13.14 -17.31
N PHE A 228 42.17 12.44 -16.25
CA PHE A 228 42.39 13.02 -14.92
C PHE A 228 43.85 13.46 -14.68
N GLY A 229 44.64 13.54 -15.75
CA GLY A 229 45.99 14.09 -15.75
C GLY A 229 47.13 13.07 -15.59
N LYS A 230 48.33 13.53 -15.95
CA LYS A 230 49.52 12.69 -16.16
C LYS A 230 49.93 11.87 -14.93
N ARG A 231 49.73 12.41 -13.73
CA ARG A 231 50.07 11.70 -12.47
C ARG A 231 49.26 10.42 -12.31
N LEU A 232 47.96 10.48 -12.60
CA LEU A 232 47.06 9.34 -12.47
C LEU A 232 47.24 8.34 -13.63
N LYS A 233 47.53 8.84 -14.84
CA LYS A 233 47.95 8.02 -15.97
C LYS A 233 49.19 7.18 -15.63
N ILE A 234 50.19 7.81 -15.02
CA ILE A 234 51.43 7.12 -14.61
C ILE A 234 51.12 6.03 -13.58
N ALA A 235 50.27 6.32 -12.59
CA ALA A 235 49.87 5.36 -11.56
C ALA A 235 49.13 4.14 -12.16
N THR A 236 48.11 4.37 -12.99
CA THR A 236 47.32 3.32 -13.65
C THR A 236 48.10 2.55 -14.72
N SER A 237 49.17 3.13 -15.27
CA SER A 237 50.05 2.48 -16.26
C SER A 237 51.29 1.83 -15.63
N ARG A 238 51.38 1.72 -14.30
CA ARG A 238 52.53 1.08 -13.65
C ARG A 238 52.61 -0.39 -14.04
N LYS A 239 53.86 -0.86 -14.18
CA LYS A 239 54.17 -2.27 -14.49
C LYS A 239 53.54 -3.26 -13.50
N CYS A 240 53.16 -2.85 -12.29
CA CYS A 240 52.50 -3.73 -11.33
C CYS A 240 51.20 -4.34 -11.87
N PHE A 241 50.46 -3.62 -12.73
CA PHE A 241 49.23 -4.13 -13.36
C PHE A 241 49.49 -5.13 -14.50
N SER A 242 50.71 -5.18 -15.04
CA SER A 242 51.12 -6.11 -16.09
C SER A 242 51.99 -7.25 -15.57
N VAL A 243 52.21 -7.35 -14.25
CA VAL A 243 53.00 -8.43 -13.65
C VAL A 243 52.13 -9.67 -13.53
N VAL A 244 52.58 -10.73 -14.20
CA VAL A 244 52.01 -12.07 -14.07
C VAL A 244 52.47 -12.69 -12.74
N PHE A 245 51.53 -13.11 -11.91
CA PHE A 245 51.85 -13.83 -10.68
C PHE A 245 52.05 -15.32 -10.94
N GLU A 246 53.02 -15.92 -10.24
CA GLU A 246 53.20 -17.38 -10.27
C GLU A 246 51.96 -18.06 -9.70
N ARG A 247 51.47 -18.97 -10.51
CA ARG A 247 50.19 -19.63 -10.35
C ARG A 247 50.36 -20.74 -9.30
N PRO A 248 49.60 -20.77 -8.19
CA PRO A 248 49.77 -21.81 -7.18
C PRO A 248 49.46 -23.19 -7.79
N SER A 249 50.09 -24.26 -7.29
CA SER A 249 49.99 -25.60 -7.89
C SER A 249 48.53 -26.07 -8.02
N PHE A 250 48.20 -26.82 -9.08
CA PHE A 250 46.83 -27.27 -9.38
C PHE A 250 46.15 -27.96 -8.19
N ARG A 251 46.91 -28.74 -7.40
CA ARG A 251 46.41 -29.44 -6.20
C ARG A 251 45.86 -28.48 -5.14
N SER A 252 46.43 -27.28 -5.01
CA SER A 252 45.91 -26.23 -4.11
C SER A 252 44.71 -25.48 -4.70
N ARG A 253 44.50 -25.53 -6.03
CA ARG A 253 43.43 -24.84 -6.77
C ARG A 253 42.06 -25.52 -6.71
N LYS A 254 42.03 -26.85 -6.56
CA LYS A 254 40.77 -27.61 -6.52
C LYS A 254 39.79 -27.18 -5.41
N PRO A 255 40.18 -27.08 -4.12
CA PRO A 255 39.22 -26.83 -3.04
C PRO A 255 38.53 -25.47 -3.11
N ILE A 256 39.17 -24.40 -3.60
CA ILE A 256 38.51 -23.09 -3.66
C ILE A 256 37.77 -22.84 -4.96
N ASN A 257 38.11 -23.51 -6.07
CA ASN A 257 37.19 -23.51 -7.21
C ASN A 257 35.86 -24.15 -6.79
N ILE A 258 35.91 -25.18 -5.93
CA ILE A 258 34.73 -25.75 -5.30
C ILE A 258 34.08 -24.75 -4.33
N LEU A 259 34.85 -24.08 -3.47
CA LEU A 259 34.30 -23.06 -2.54
C LEU A 259 33.61 -21.91 -3.27
N LEU A 260 34.21 -21.36 -4.33
CA LEU A 260 33.65 -20.25 -5.09
C LEU A 260 32.36 -20.66 -5.80
N LYS A 261 32.36 -21.85 -6.44
CA LYS A 261 31.14 -22.43 -7.03
C LYS A 261 30.06 -22.64 -5.96
N SER A 262 30.45 -23.14 -4.79
CA SER A 262 29.53 -23.34 -3.67
C SER A 262 28.97 -22.03 -3.15
N LEU A 263 29.78 -20.98 -3.03
CA LEU A 263 29.35 -19.67 -2.56
C LEU A 263 28.31 -19.06 -3.51
N TYR A 264 28.59 -19.12 -4.81
CA TYR A 264 27.66 -18.70 -5.85
C TYR A 264 26.34 -19.44 -5.80
N PHE A 265 26.41 -20.76 -5.67
CA PHE A 265 25.24 -21.61 -5.58
C PHE A 265 24.42 -21.32 -4.32
N VAL A 266 25.10 -21.07 -3.19
CA VAL A 266 24.44 -20.66 -1.92
C VAL A 266 23.77 -19.30 -2.05
N ASN A 267 24.42 -18.31 -2.66
CA ASN A 267 23.82 -16.99 -2.90
C ASN A 267 22.58 -17.12 -3.81
N LEU A 268 22.69 -17.88 -4.92
CA LEU A 268 21.57 -18.11 -5.83
C LEU A 268 20.39 -18.80 -5.13
N ILE A 269 20.64 -19.87 -4.35
CA ILE A 269 19.60 -20.53 -3.56
C ILE A 269 18.98 -19.56 -2.55
N GLY A 270 19.79 -18.76 -1.86
CA GLY A 270 19.31 -17.78 -0.88
C GLY A 270 18.35 -16.78 -1.50
N LEU A 271 18.72 -16.19 -2.64
CA LEU A 271 17.89 -15.24 -3.38
C LEU A 271 16.61 -15.88 -3.91
N LEU A 272 16.71 -17.06 -4.53
CA LEU A 272 15.54 -17.78 -5.03
C LEU A 272 14.58 -18.17 -3.89
N SER A 273 15.11 -18.64 -2.76
CA SER A 273 14.29 -18.97 -1.57
C SER A 273 13.60 -17.73 -1.02
N GLY A 274 14.30 -16.60 -0.96
CA GLY A 274 13.72 -15.32 -0.57
C GLY A 274 12.57 -14.91 -1.48
N LEU A 275 12.76 -14.98 -2.81
CA LEU A 275 11.72 -14.64 -3.77
C LEU A 275 10.53 -15.62 -3.74
N ILE A 276 10.77 -16.91 -3.47
CA ILE A 276 9.71 -17.89 -3.24
C ILE A 276 8.87 -17.52 -2.01
N VAL A 277 9.51 -17.17 -0.90
CA VAL A 277 8.81 -16.72 0.31
C VAL A 277 7.98 -15.47 0.02
N VAL A 278 8.55 -14.49 -0.68
CA VAL A 278 7.83 -13.28 -1.11
C VAL A 278 6.64 -13.64 -2.00
N SER A 279 6.83 -14.50 -3.01
CA SER A 279 5.77 -14.93 -3.93
C SER A 279 4.62 -15.63 -3.19
N VAL A 280 4.94 -16.49 -2.22
CA VAL A 280 3.92 -17.18 -1.40
C VAL A 280 3.14 -16.17 -0.55
N LYS A 281 3.81 -15.18 0.03
CA LYS A 281 3.17 -14.12 0.81
C LYS A 281 2.26 -13.24 -0.07
N GLN A 282 2.69 -12.91 -1.28
CA GLN A 282 1.88 -12.20 -2.27
C GLN A 282 0.62 -12.99 -2.64
N ILE A 283 0.75 -14.28 -2.96
CA ILE A 283 -0.39 -15.15 -3.32
C ILE A 283 -1.37 -15.30 -2.15
N LYS A 284 -0.87 -15.34 -0.91
CA LYS A 284 -1.71 -15.36 0.30
C LYS A 284 -2.36 -14.01 0.60
N GLY A 285 -1.96 -12.96 -0.11
CA GLY A 285 -2.41 -11.60 0.13
C GLY A 285 -1.89 -11.01 1.44
N GLU A 286 -0.78 -11.52 2.02
CA GLU A 286 -0.25 -11.01 3.30
C GLU A 286 0.14 -9.52 3.24
N PHE A 287 0.32 -8.97 2.04
CA PHE A 287 0.64 -7.56 1.81
C PHE A 287 -0.58 -6.68 1.54
N HIS A 288 -1.81 -7.22 1.48
CA HIS A 288 -3.02 -6.40 1.43
C HIS A 288 -3.25 -5.71 2.77
N CYS A 289 -3.86 -4.52 2.73
CA CYS A 289 -4.37 -3.90 3.94
C CYS A 289 -5.45 -4.79 4.57
N ASP A 290 -5.33 -5.02 5.87
CA ASP A 290 -6.29 -5.81 6.65
C ASP A 290 -7.62 -5.09 6.82
N SER A 291 -7.58 -3.76 6.90
CA SER A 291 -8.74 -2.88 6.96
C SER A 291 -8.58 -1.70 6.01
N LEU A 292 -9.70 -1.24 5.45
CA LEU A 292 -9.84 -0.10 4.56
C LEU A 292 -10.86 0.87 5.13
N PHE A 293 -10.58 2.17 5.07
CA PHE A 293 -11.59 3.20 5.28
C PHE A 293 -12.13 3.66 3.93
N ILE A 294 -13.44 3.57 3.76
CA ILE A 294 -14.11 3.78 2.47
C ILE A 294 -15.03 4.97 2.57
N THR A 295 -14.93 5.85 1.55
CA THR A 295 -15.79 7.02 1.41
C THR A 295 -16.44 7.01 0.03
N PHE A 296 -17.76 7.00 0.03
CA PHE A 296 -18.63 7.19 -1.12
C PHE A 296 -19.15 8.63 -1.17
N GLY A 297 -19.55 9.05 -2.36
CA GLY A 297 -20.27 10.31 -2.57
C GLY A 297 -21.71 10.30 -2.06
N ASP A 298 -22.35 11.47 -2.19
CA ASP A 298 -23.76 11.70 -1.86
C ASP A 298 -24.73 11.26 -2.97
N ASP A 299 -24.37 10.27 -3.78
CA ASP A 299 -25.26 9.76 -4.80
C ASP A 299 -26.47 9.06 -4.16
N ILE A 300 -27.66 9.32 -4.74
CA ILE A 300 -28.94 8.86 -4.21
C ILE A 300 -29.63 7.97 -5.24
N TRP A 301 -30.15 6.84 -4.77
CA TRP A 301 -31.03 5.95 -5.53
C TRP A 301 -32.39 5.85 -4.83
N GLU A 302 -33.39 6.55 -5.37
CA GLU A 302 -34.71 6.73 -4.73
C GLU A 302 -35.48 5.41 -4.57
N ASP A 303 -35.48 4.58 -5.61
CA ASP A 303 -36.23 3.33 -5.68
C ASP A 303 -35.32 2.10 -5.58
N SER A 304 -34.38 2.09 -4.63
CA SER A 304 -33.50 0.93 -4.45
C SER A 304 -34.33 -0.30 -4.05
N ILE A 305 -34.14 -1.40 -4.78
CA ILE A 305 -34.92 -2.62 -4.58
C ILE A 305 -34.21 -3.48 -3.54
N ILE A 306 -34.90 -3.75 -2.43
CA ILE A 306 -34.41 -4.56 -1.32
C ILE A 306 -35.19 -5.86 -1.28
N LYS A 307 -34.47 -6.98 -1.26
CA LYS A 307 -35.00 -8.31 -0.98
C LYS A 307 -34.82 -8.60 0.50
N LEU A 308 -35.91 -8.63 1.25
CA LEU A 308 -35.90 -8.97 2.66
C LEU A 308 -35.66 -10.48 2.85
N PRO A 309 -35.22 -10.94 4.04
CA PRO A 309 -34.95 -12.37 4.31
C PRO A 309 -36.16 -13.29 4.07
N ASN A 310 -37.39 -12.76 4.20
CA ASN A 310 -38.63 -13.47 3.89
C ASN A 310 -38.94 -13.57 2.39
N GLY A 311 -38.07 -13.06 1.52
CA GLY A 311 -38.25 -13.01 0.07
C GLY A 311 -39.13 -11.86 -0.44
N THR A 312 -39.73 -11.06 0.45
CA THR A 312 -40.53 -9.90 0.04
C THR A 312 -39.63 -8.81 -0.52
N ILE A 313 -40.12 -8.13 -1.55
CA ILE A 313 -39.43 -7.03 -2.21
C ILE A 313 -40.01 -5.73 -1.67
N SER A 314 -39.13 -4.83 -1.24
CA SER A 314 -39.46 -3.49 -0.77
C SER A 314 -38.58 -2.48 -1.51
N THR A 315 -39.07 -1.26 -1.70
CA THR A 315 -38.26 -0.15 -2.21
C THR A 315 -37.90 0.79 -1.07
N ARG A 316 -36.68 1.32 -1.08
CA ARG A 316 -36.23 2.37 -0.16
C ARG A 316 -35.28 3.32 -0.86
N VAL A 317 -35.15 4.53 -0.31
CA VAL A 317 -34.12 5.47 -0.74
C VAL A 317 -32.77 5.01 -0.20
N LEU A 318 -31.82 4.80 -1.10
CA LEU A 318 -30.43 4.48 -0.78
C LEU A 318 -29.55 5.72 -1.00
N LEU A 319 -28.80 6.11 0.03
CA LEU A 319 -27.67 7.01 -0.09
C LEU A 319 -26.39 6.17 0.00
N TYR A 320 -25.48 6.32 -0.96
CA TYR A 320 -24.24 5.54 -0.95
C TYR A 320 -23.32 5.91 0.22
N SER A 321 -23.35 7.16 0.67
CA SER A 321 -22.61 7.62 1.85
C SER A 321 -23.00 6.91 3.15
N TYR A 322 -24.16 6.24 3.20
CA TYR A 322 -24.55 5.40 4.35
C TYR A 322 -23.61 4.22 4.56
N PHE A 323 -22.88 3.82 3.52
CA PHE A 323 -21.89 2.74 3.55
C PHE A 323 -20.46 3.23 3.82
N ASN A 324 -20.27 4.53 4.12
CA ASN A 324 -18.97 5.07 4.53
C ASN A 324 -18.50 4.42 5.84
N GLY A 325 -17.20 4.20 5.97
CA GLY A 325 -16.58 3.69 7.20
C GLY A 325 -15.56 2.59 6.95
N VAL A 326 -15.29 1.81 8.00
CA VAL A 326 -14.26 0.76 7.99
C VAL A 326 -14.79 -0.52 7.35
N TYR A 327 -13.96 -1.14 6.51
CA TYR A 327 -14.16 -2.46 5.92
C TYR A 327 -12.97 -3.33 6.27
N THR A 328 -13.22 -4.56 6.73
CA THR A 328 -12.16 -5.49 7.14
C THR A 328 -12.12 -6.67 6.18
N ARG A 329 -10.92 -7.13 5.86
CA ARG A 329 -10.69 -8.30 5.02
C ARG A 329 -11.30 -9.56 5.62
N ASN A 330 -12.14 -10.24 4.86
CA ASN A 330 -12.91 -11.40 5.30
C ASN A 330 -12.97 -12.47 4.20
N GLY A 331 -11.82 -13.13 3.96
CA GLY A 331 -11.70 -14.19 2.97
C GLY A 331 -11.31 -13.68 1.58
N THR A 332 -11.51 -14.53 0.57
CA THR A 332 -11.11 -14.26 -0.82
C THR A 332 -12.19 -14.69 -1.80
N HIS A 333 -12.42 -13.90 -2.84
CA HIS A 333 -13.26 -14.21 -4.01
C HIS A 333 -12.38 -14.13 -5.26
N ASP A 334 -12.41 -15.14 -6.12
CA ASP A 334 -11.56 -15.22 -7.32
C ASP A 334 -10.04 -15.05 -7.06
N GLY A 335 -9.59 -15.42 -5.85
CA GLY A 335 -8.19 -15.29 -5.43
C GLY A 335 -7.79 -13.90 -4.94
N LEU A 336 -8.74 -12.95 -4.88
CA LEU A 336 -8.57 -11.59 -4.39
C LEU A 336 -9.32 -11.38 -3.06
N PRO A 337 -8.90 -10.46 -2.19
CA PRO A 337 -9.54 -10.26 -0.89
C PRO A 337 -10.97 -9.73 -1.02
N ILE A 338 -11.83 -10.18 -0.10
CA ILE A 338 -13.15 -9.59 0.13
C ILE A 338 -13.03 -8.65 1.33
N TYR A 339 -13.50 -7.42 1.17
CA TYR A 339 -13.59 -6.44 2.25
C TYR A 339 -15.05 -6.32 2.69
N THR A 340 -15.33 -6.69 3.93
CA THR A 340 -16.68 -6.66 4.50
C THR A 340 -16.81 -5.43 5.38
N GLU A 341 -17.91 -4.70 5.22
CA GLU A 341 -18.25 -3.54 6.02
C GLU A 341 -18.31 -3.86 7.52
N GLN A 342 -17.79 -2.94 8.33
CA GLN A 342 -17.83 -3.02 9.78
C GLN A 342 -18.89 -2.08 10.38
N ASN A 343 -19.21 -2.35 11.63
CA ASN A 343 -20.12 -1.63 12.50
C ASN A 343 -19.73 -0.15 12.62
N LYS A 344 -20.73 0.74 12.55
CA LYS A 344 -20.52 2.20 12.52
C LYS A 344 -20.17 2.82 13.87
N LEU A 345 -20.32 2.08 14.96
CA LEU A 345 -19.98 2.53 16.31
C LEU A 345 -18.61 2.00 16.75
N SER A 346 -18.34 0.71 16.55
CA SER A 346 -17.18 0.02 17.13
C SER A 346 -16.13 -0.44 16.12
N SER A 347 -16.41 -0.30 14.81
CA SER A 347 -15.59 -0.89 13.74
C SER A 347 -15.40 -2.41 13.89
N THR A 348 -16.28 -3.10 14.64
CA THR A 348 -16.32 -4.56 14.71
C THR A 348 -17.29 -5.14 13.69
N ARG A 349 -17.35 -6.47 13.56
CA ARG A 349 -18.32 -7.11 12.67
C ARG A 349 -19.75 -6.84 13.17
N PHE A 350 -20.68 -6.60 12.24
CA PHE A 350 -22.11 -6.59 12.54
C PHE A 350 -22.60 -7.99 12.98
N GLU A 351 -23.42 -8.04 14.02
CA GLU A 351 -24.02 -9.28 14.51
C GLU A 351 -25.37 -9.59 13.84
N ARG A 352 -26.15 -8.54 13.55
CA ARG A 352 -27.52 -8.67 13.03
C ARG A 352 -27.68 -8.02 11.67
N THR A 353 -27.05 -6.87 11.49
CA THR A 353 -27.07 -6.13 10.23
C THR A 353 -26.25 -6.87 9.19
N ILE A 354 -26.78 -6.96 7.98
CA ILE A 354 -26.06 -7.57 6.86
C ILE A 354 -25.09 -6.51 6.32
N PRO A 355 -23.78 -6.78 6.33
CA PRO A 355 -22.79 -5.82 5.85
C PRO A 355 -22.77 -5.77 4.32
N ALA A 356 -22.36 -4.62 3.78
CA ALA A 356 -21.93 -4.56 2.40
C ALA A 356 -20.54 -5.17 2.20
N GLU A 357 -20.22 -5.49 0.95
CA GLU A 357 -18.95 -6.10 0.58
C GLU A 357 -18.33 -5.40 -0.62
N ILE A 358 -17.01 -5.33 -0.61
CA ILE A 358 -16.20 -4.96 -1.77
C ILE A 358 -15.32 -6.13 -2.14
N MET A 359 -15.39 -6.54 -3.40
CA MET A 359 -14.64 -7.67 -3.91
C MET A 359 -14.33 -7.49 -5.38
N TYR A 360 -13.37 -8.26 -5.90
CA TYR A 360 -13.14 -8.33 -7.32
C TYR A 360 -14.07 -9.34 -7.99
N CYS A 361 -14.62 -8.95 -9.13
CA CYS A 361 -15.59 -9.74 -9.86
C CYS A 361 -15.06 -10.09 -11.25
N LYS A 362 -14.71 -11.36 -11.45
CA LYS A 362 -14.05 -11.80 -12.68
C LYS A 362 -14.91 -11.66 -13.93
N SER A 363 -16.23 -11.82 -13.82
CA SER A 363 -17.16 -11.64 -14.95
C SER A 363 -17.23 -10.19 -15.44
N GLU A 364 -16.96 -9.23 -14.54
CA GLU A 364 -16.94 -7.79 -14.83
C GLU A 364 -15.52 -7.26 -15.05
N GLY A 365 -14.48 -8.06 -14.77
CA GLY A 365 -13.08 -7.63 -14.81
C GLY A 365 -12.77 -6.42 -13.91
N SER A 366 -13.57 -6.21 -12.84
CA SER A 366 -13.60 -4.95 -12.08
C SER A 366 -13.73 -5.20 -10.59
N TRP A 367 -13.27 -4.26 -9.78
CA TRP A 367 -13.62 -4.17 -8.36
C TRP A 367 -15.05 -3.68 -8.23
N VAL A 368 -15.83 -4.34 -7.38
CA VAL A 368 -17.24 -4.04 -7.20
C VAL A 368 -17.58 -3.85 -5.74
N PHE A 369 -18.46 -2.91 -5.46
CA PHE A 369 -19.19 -2.79 -4.21
C PHE A 369 -20.60 -3.35 -4.41
N LEU A 370 -21.01 -4.25 -3.51
CA LEU A 370 -22.30 -4.93 -3.58
C LEU A 370 -22.91 -5.11 -2.20
N HIS A 371 -24.20 -5.39 -2.19
CA HIS A 371 -24.91 -5.77 -0.99
C HIS A 371 -25.85 -6.94 -1.28
N GLN A 372 -25.83 -7.98 -0.44
CA GLN A 372 -26.56 -9.22 -0.71
C GLN A 372 -28.07 -9.01 -0.91
N ASN A 373 -28.67 -8.05 -0.22
CA ASN A 373 -30.10 -7.78 -0.28
C ASN A 373 -30.52 -6.66 -1.24
N ILE A 374 -29.59 -5.90 -1.81
CA ILE A 374 -29.94 -4.79 -2.72
C ILE A 374 -29.78 -5.29 -4.16
N ARG A 375 -30.75 -5.00 -5.03
CA ARG A 375 -30.81 -5.52 -6.41
C ARG A 375 -31.15 -4.43 -7.41
N LYS A 376 -30.55 -4.50 -8.61
CA LYS A 376 -30.83 -3.54 -9.70
C LYS A 376 -32.23 -3.76 -10.29
N SER A 377 -32.72 -5.01 -10.28
CA SER A 377 -34.06 -5.36 -10.76
C SER A 377 -34.71 -6.49 -9.95
N LYS A 378 -36.02 -6.71 -10.13
CA LYS A 378 -36.77 -7.78 -9.44
C LYS A 378 -36.37 -9.19 -9.88
N SER A 379 -35.86 -9.33 -11.11
CA SER A 379 -35.47 -10.60 -11.73
C SER A 379 -33.95 -10.75 -11.84
N ASP A 380 -33.20 -9.92 -11.09
CA ASP A 380 -31.76 -9.85 -11.17
C ASP A 380 -31.12 -11.14 -10.62
N ASN A 381 -30.63 -11.96 -11.55
CA ASN A 381 -29.89 -13.19 -11.30
C ASN A 381 -28.42 -13.01 -11.73
N ASP A 382 -27.93 -11.77 -11.80
CA ASP A 382 -26.53 -11.50 -12.06
C ASP A 382 -25.67 -12.28 -11.04
N GLU A 383 -24.65 -12.98 -11.54
CA GLU A 383 -23.63 -13.62 -10.69
C GLU A 383 -22.96 -12.59 -9.78
N CYS A 384 -22.93 -11.34 -10.23
CA CYS A 384 -22.27 -10.22 -9.60
C CYS A 384 -23.22 -9.00 -9.54
N PRO A 385 -24.14 -8.95 -8.56
CA PRO A 385 -25.14 -7.89 -8.46
C PRO A 385 -24.52 -6.61 -7.86
N TRP A 386 -23.54 -6.05 -8.56
CA TRP A 386 -22.81 -4.87 -8.15
C TRP A 386 -23.70 -3.62 -8.14
N LEU A 387 -23.40 -2.71 -7.21
CA LEU A 387 -24.05 -1.40 -7.05
C LEU A 387 -23.12 -0.26 -7.50
N LEU A 388 -21.83 -0.43 -7.26
CA LEU A 388 -20.76 0.42 -7.77
C LEU A 388 -19.64 -0.49 -8.32
N ARG A 389 -19.01 -0.12 -9.43
CA ARG A 389 -17.86 -0.83 -9.99
C ARG A 389 -16.77 0.11 -10.49
N SER A 390 -15.53 -0.34 -10.44
CA SER A 390 -14.39 0.34 -11.06
C SER A 390 -14.46 0.22 -12.58
N ILE A 391 -13.51 0.86 -13.26
CA ILE A 391 -13.14 0.46 -14.62
C ILE A 391 -12.59 -0.97 -14.61
N GLU A 392 -12.59 -1.61 -15.79
CA GLU A 392 -11.91 -2.89 -15.98
C GLU A 392 -10.43 -2.75 -15.64
N THR A 393 -9.93 -3.62 -14.78
CA THR A 393 -8.58 -3.51 -14.24
C THR A 393 -8.00 -4.87 -13.93
N THR A 394 -6.69 -4.99 -14.13
CA THR A 394 -5.89 -6.14 -13.67
C THR A 394 -5.23 -5.89 -12.32
N GLU A 395 -5.46 -4.71 -11.73
CA GLU A 395 -4.87 -4.34 -10.45
C GLU A 395 -5.42 -5.22 -9.33
N TYR A 396 -4.51 -5.87 -8.63
CA TYR A 396 -4.84 -6.79 -7.56
C TYR A 396 -5.21 -6.08 -6.26
N ASN A 397 -4.84 -4.81 -6.11
CA ASN A 397 -5.09 -4.03 -4.92
C ASN A 397 -6.04 -2.88 -5.27
N ILE A 398 -7.16 -2.78 -4.53
CA ILE A 398 -8.19 -1.76 -4.77
C ILE A 398 -7.66 -0.33 -4.67
N LEU A 399 -6.60 -0.11 -3.89
CA LEU A 399 -6.00 1.21 -3.70
C LEU A 399 -5.24 1.70 -4.93
N ASP A 400 -4.80 0.77 -5.78
CA ASP A 400 -4.07 1.06 -7.01
C ASP A 400 -5.04 1.24 -8.20
N VAL A 401 -6.34 0.99 -7.98
CA VAL A 401 -7.38 1.16 -9.00
C VAL A 401 -7.67 2.64 -9.21
N GLY A 402 -7.02 3.22 -10.22
CA GLY A 402 -7.32 4.56 -10.70
C GLY A 402 -8.59 4.66 -11.54
N GLY A 403 -9.03 5.89 -11.80
CA GLY A 403 -10.08 6.21 -12.77
C GLY A 403 -11.47 6.43 -12.15
N ASP A 404 -12.44 6.67 -13.04
CA ASP A 404 -13.82 6.95 -12.67
C ASP A 404 -14.57 5.66 -12.29
N TRP A 405 -15.37 5.73 -11.22
CA TRP A 405 -16.21 4.61 -10.81
C TRP A 405 -17.62 4.76 -11.39
N SER A 406 -18.21 3.64 -11.80
CA SER A 406 -19.59 3.59 -12.31
C SER A 406 -20.54 3.15 -11.20
N LEU A 407 -21.50 4.01 -10.88
CA LEU A 407 -22.50 3.80 -9.83
C LEU A 407 -23.89 3.56 -10.43
N TRP A 408 -24.66 2.68 -9.80
CA TRP A 408 -26.05 2.43 -10.14
C TRP A 408 -27.01 3.23 -9.25
N ALA A 409 -27.67 4.22 -9.83
CA ALA A 409 -28.71 5.01 -9.16
C ALA A 409 -30.07 4.89 -9.88
N GLY A 410 -30.42 3.67 -10.31
CA GLY A 410 -31.51 3.41 -11.27
C GLY A 410 -31.11 3.68 -12.73
N ARG A 411 -29.97 4.34 -12.92
CA ARG A 411 -29.24 4.50 -14.19
C ARG A 411 -27.74 4.54 -13.89
N PHE A 412 -26.91 4.23 -14.87
CA PHE A 412 -25.46 4.39 -14.74
C PHE A 412 -25.08 5.87 -14.64
N LYS A 413 -24.26 6.20 -13.66
CA LYS A 413 -23.68 7.52 -13.44
C LYS A 413 -22.23 7.36 -12.99
N GLY A 414 -21.39 8.35 -13.23
CA GLY A 414 -20.11 8.45 -12.53
C GLY A 414 -20.36 8.66 -11.03
N GLY A 415 -19.70 7.88 -10.19
CA GLY A 415 -19.75 7.99 -8.74
C GLY A 415 -18.37 8.37 -8.18
N SER A 416 -18.36 9.09 -7.06
CA SER A 416 -17.12 9.32 -6.30
C SER A 416 -16.89 8.20 -5.30
N PHE A 417 -15.71 7.61 -5.35
CA PHE A 417 -15.27 6.55 -4.47
C PHE A 417 -13.81 6.79 -4.09
N SER A 418 -13.50 6.64 -2.80
CA SER A 418 -12.12 6.61 -2.33
C SER A 418 -11.97 5.55 -1.25
N ALA A 419 -10.90 4.77 -1.35
CA ALA A 419 -10.47 3.83 -0.33
C ALA A 419 -9.06 4.20 0.12
N VAL A 420 -8.82 4.11 1.43
CA VAL A 420 -7.50 4.26 2.04
C VAL A 420 -7.30 3.13 3.04
N CYS A 421 -6.06 2.73 3.33
CA CYS A 421 -5.83 1.76 4.40
C CYS A 421 -6.24 2.36 5.74
N ASP A 422 -6.93 1.55 6.55
CA ASP A 422 -7.27 1.89 7.94
C ASP A 422 -6.11 1.53 8.88
N SER A 423 -4.93 2.01 8.51
CA SER A 423 -3.71 1.90 9.30
C SER A 423 -2.85 3.15 9.16
N CYS A 424 -2.04 3.43 10.18
CA CYS A 424 -1.08 4.51 10.22
C CYS A 424 0.36 3.97 10.23
N THR A 425 1.27 4.78 9.72
CA THR A 425 2.71 4.56 9.60
C THR A 425 3.50 5.64 10.33
N SER A 426 2.86 6.79 10.55
CA SER A 426 3.43 7.96 11.20
C SER A 426 2.33 8.78 11.88
N ASP A 427 2.71 9.60 12.85
CA ASP A 427 1.80 10.51 13.56
C ASP A 427 1.13 11.54 12.63
N ALA A 428 1.73 11.78 11.45
CA ALA A 428 1.14 12.64 10.42
C ALA A 428 -0.20 12.10 9.90
N GLN A 429 -0.31 10.77 9.76
CA GLN A 429 -1.57 10.12 9.36
C GLN A 429 -2.62 10.14 10.48
N CYS A 430 -2.19 10.37 11.73
CA CYS A 430 -3.06 10.65 12.87
C CYS A 430 -3.31 12.17 13.06
N ASN A 431 -3.30 12.92 11.95
CA ASN A 431 -3.50 14.37 11.87
C ASN A 431 -2.59 15.21 12.78
N TYR A 432 -1.44 14.68 13.20
CA TYR A 432 -0.57 15.28 14.23
C TYR A 432 -1.28 15.54 15.57
N HIS A 433 -2.43 14.91 15.79
CA HIS A 433 -3.25 15.04 17.00
C HIS A 433 -3.28 13.75 17.83
N GLY A 434 -2.80 12.64 17.26
CA GLY A 434 -2.55 11.39 17.96
C GLY A 434 -1.17 10.81 17.66
N THR A 435 -0.88 9.67 18.27
CA THR A 435 0.34 8.89 18.02
C THR A 435 0.01 7.61 17.28
N CYS A 436 0.80 7.27 16.27
CA CYS A 436 0.63 6.01 15.57
C CYS A 436 1.21 4.86 16.39
N SER A 437 0.35 3.96 16.87
CA SER A 437 0.77 2.80 17.65
C SER A 437 1.58 1.81 16.80
N PRO A 438 2.42 0.95 17.40
CA PRO A 438 3.10 -0.13 16.68
C PRO A 438 2.15 -1.11 15.98
N THR A 439 0.87 -1.13 16.37
CA THR A 439 -0.17 -1.94 15.72
C THR A 439 -0.69 -1.31 14.42
N GLY A 440 -0.24 -0.10 14.09
CA GLY A 440 -0.71 0.67 12.94
C GLY A 440 -2.06 1.35 13.20
N LYS A 441 -2.49 1.53 14.45
CA LYS A 441 -3.71 2.29 14.79
C LYS A 441 -3.35 3.62 15.44
N CYS A 442 -4.12 4.66 15.15
CA CYS A 442 -3.96 5.95 15.82
C CYS A 442 -4.50 5.89 17.24
N GLU A 443 -3.67 6.29 18.19
CA GLU A 443 -4.05 6.47 19.59
C GLU A 443 -4.22 7.97 19.85
N CYS A 444 -5.47 8.39 20.04
CA CYS A 444 -5.77 9.77 20.41
C CYS A 444 -5.56 9.94 21.93
N PRO A 445 -4.88 11.00 22.38
CA PRO A 445 -4.64 11.22 23.81
C PRO A 445 -5.97 11.38 24.56
N GLU A 446 -6.15 10.64 25.67
CA GLU A 446 -7.40 10.64 26.46
C GLU A 446 -7.83 12.03 26.94
N ASN A 447 -6.85 12.86 27.31
CA ASN A 447 -7.06 14.26 27.71
C ASN A 447 -6.95 15.26 26.54
N GLY A 448 -6.92 14.74 25.31
CA GLY A 448 -6.80 15.50 24.09
C GLY A 448 -8.09 16.22 23.70
N ASN A 449 -7.94 17.22 22.84
CA ASN A 449 -9.05 17.91 22.19
C ASN A 449 -9.49 17.20 20.90
N TYR A 450 -9.05 15.97 20.64
CA TYR A 450 -9.28 15.27 19.38
C TYR A 450 -9.71 13.81 19.59
N PHE A 451 -10.51 13.29 18.67
CA PHE A 451 -11.05 11.92 18.61
C PHE A 451 -11.25 11.48 17.15
N GLY A 452 -11.77 10.28 16.93
CA GLY A 452 -11.93 9.66 15.61
C GLY A 452 -10.87 8.59 15.35
N ASN A 453 -11.03 7.83 14.26
CA ASN A 453 -10.11 6.73 13.92
C ASN A 453 -8.70 7.23 13.59
N TYR A 454 -8.55 8.48 13.16
CA TYR A 454 -7.30 9.14 12.82
C TYR A 454 -7.04 10.40 13.64
N CYS A 455 -7.73 10.57 14.78
CA CYS A 455 -7.67 11.77 15.62
C CYS A 455 -7.95 13.08 14.85
N GLU A 456 -8.75 12.99 13.80
CA GLU A 456 -9.07 14.07 12.86
C GLU A 456 -10.16 15.01 13.39
N HIS A 457 -10.92 14.59 14.41
CA HIS A 457 -12.09 15.30 14.89
C HIS A 457 -11.82 16.04 16.18
N LYS A 458 -12.10 17.35 16.20
CA LYS A 458 -12.09 18.11 17.45
C LYS A 458 -13.21 17.65 18.37
N LYS A 459 -12.91 17.58 19.68
CA LYS A 459 -13.83 17.21 20.75
C LYS A 459 -15.15 17.97 20.58
N PRO A 460 -16.30 17.27 20.62
CA PRO A 460 -17.57 17.90 20.32
C PRO A 460 -18.03 18.81 21.45
N CYS A 461 -18.89 19.76 21.11
CA CYS A 461 -19.54 20.63 22.09
C CYS A 461 -20.45 19.79 22.99
N PRO A 462 -20.39 19.92 24.33
CA PRO A 462 -21.33 19.21 25.21
C PRO A 462 -22.78 19.62 24.94
N THR A 463 -22.98 20.87 24.54
CA THR A 463 -24.29 21.43 24.20
C THR A 463 -24.14 22.32 22.97
N ILE A 464 -25.07 22.19 22.04
CA ILE A 464 -25.21 23.06 20.88
C ILE A 464 -26.55 23.77 20.95
N ARG A 465 -26.58 25.01 20.46
CA ARG A 465 -27.77 25.84 20.42
C ARG A 465 -28.05 26.26 19.00
N GLY A 466 -29.27 25.99 18.53
CA GLY A 466 -29.77 26.47 17.25
C GLY A 466 -30.23 27.92 17.34
N ASP A 467 -30.26 28.58 16.19
CA ASP A 467 -30.66 30.00 16.09
C ASP A 467 -32.12 30.25 16.51
N TRP A 468 -32.98 29.23 16.47
CA TRP A 468 -34.36 29.32 16.96
C TRP A 468 -34.47 29.19 18.48
N GLY A 469 -33.34 29.09 19.18
CA GLY A 469 -33.27 28.97 20.63
C GLY A 469 -33.39 27.53 21.13
N ASP A 470 -33.45 26.55 20.23
CA ASP A 470 -33.39 25.14 20.54
C ASP A 470 -32.02 24.72 21.07
N THR A 471 -32.01 23.81 22.05
CA THR A 471 -30.81 23.29 22.68
C THR A 471 -30.73 21.80 22.49
N TRP A 472 -29.54 21.31 22.17
CA TRP A 472 -29.25 19.90 22.00
C TRP A 472 -28.05 19.52 22.84
N GLU A 473 -28.15 18.38 23.50
CA GLU A 473 -27.17 17.91 24.46
C GLU A 473 -26.50 16.64 23.95
N LEU A 474 -25.19 16.56 24.12
CA LEU A 474 -24.45 15.33 23.94
C LEU A 474 -24.85 14.34 25.03
N ARG A 475 -25.23 13.12 24.64
CA ARG A 475 -25.66 12.07 25.57
C ARG A 475 -24.66 10.93 25.59
N THR A 476 -24.50 10.33 26.77
CA THR A 476 -23.80 9.06 26.92
C THR A 476 -24.72 7.89 26.59
N LEU A 477 -24.16 6.70 26.36
CA LEU A 477 -24.87 5.43 26.13
C LEU A 477 -25.85 5.11 27.27
N ASN A 478 -25.54 5.53 28.50
CA ASN A 478 -26.41 5.35 29.66
C ASN A 478 -27.58 6.34 29.70
N GLY A 479 -27.62 7.30 28.78
CA GLY A 479 -28.63 8.36 28.72
C GLY A 479 -28.36 9.52 29.68
N GLU A 480 -27.24 9.51 30.38
CA GLU A 480 -26.79 10.63 31.22
C GLU A 480 -26.24 11.76 30.34
N THR A 481 -26.27 12.99 30.87
CA THR A 481 -25.62 14.12 30.22
C THR A 481 -24.12 13.95 30.40
N TRP A 482 -23.37 13.95 29.30
CA TRP A 482 -21.93 13.74 29.35
C TRP A 482 -21.25 14.89 30.13
N ASP A 483 -20.52 14.54 31.21
CA ASP A 483 -19.66 15.48 31.93
C ASP A 483 -18.21 15.33 31.45
N PRO A 484 -17.64 16.33 30.76
CA PRO A 484 -16.28 16.26 30.24
C PRO A 484 -15.20 16.07 31.31
N ARG A 485 -15.51 16.23 32.61
CA ARG A 485 -14.56 16.11 33.73
C ARG A 485 -14.46 14.71 34.34
N ASN A 486 -15.48 13.87 34.16
CA ASN A 486 -15.61 12.61 34.90
C ASN A 486 -15.81 11.37 34.01
N ASP A 487 -16.03 11.54 32.70
CA ASP A 487 -16.41 10.43 31.83
C ASP A 487 -15.42 10.23 30.67
N THR A 488 -15.07 8.98 30.38
CA THR A 488 -14.23 8.64 29.22
C THR A 488 -15.06 8.79 27.93
N LEU A 489 -14.39 9.08 26.80
CA LEU A 489 -15.04 9.20 25.49
C LEU A 489 -15.82 7.92 25.12
N ASP A 490 -15.47 6.76 25.68
CA ASP A 490 -16.13 5.47 25.49
C ASP A 490 -17.61 5.46 25.90
N SER A 491 -18.02 6.41 26.75
CA SER A 491 -19.40 6.56 27.18
C SER A 491 -20.27 7.29 26.16
N ILE A 492 -19.70 8.03 25.20
CA ILE A 492 -20.47 8.88 24.28
C ILE A 492 -21.17 7.99 23.26
N PHE A 493 -22.45 8.29 23.00
CA PHE A 493 -23.15 7.60 21.92
C PHE A 493 -22.64 8.13 20.57
N ILE A 494 -21.89 7.29 19.85
CA ILE A 494 -21.22 7.62 18.60
C ILE A 494 -21.86 6.84 17.43
N ALA A 495 -21.94 7.45 16.25
CA ALA A 495 -22.23 6.77 15.00
C ALA A 495 -21.35 7.36 13.90
N TYR A 496 -20.74 6.50 13.08
CA TYR A 496 -19.80 6.90 12.03
C TYR A 496 -18.68 7.80 12.58
N ASP A 497 -18.12 7.41 13.73
CA ASP A 497 -17.08 8.19 14.45
C ASP A 497 -17.51 9.64 14.77
N ARG A 498 -18.81 9.90 14.91
CA ARG A 498 -19.39 11.19 15.32
C ARG A 498 -20.32 11.06 16.51
N PRO A 499 -20.37 12.07 17.39
CA PRO A 499 -21.32 12.11 18.49
C PRO A 499 -22.77 12.19 18.01
N ILE A 500 -23.69 11.67 18.82
CA ILE A 500 -25.14 11.87 18.65
C ILE A 500 -25.63 12.93 19.63
N TYR A 501 -26.35 13.93 19.13
CA TYR A 501 -26.96 14.98 19.95
C TYR A 501 -28.43 14.72 20.14
N ARG A 502 -28.94 14.88 21.36
CA ARG A 502 -30.36 14.74 21.67
C ARG A 502 -30.99 16.11 21.89
N TYR A 503 -32.15 16.33 21.30
CA TYR A 503 -32.94 17.52 21.54
C TYR A 503 -33.32 17.62 23.03
N SER A 504 -33.13 18.82 23.60
CA SER A 504 -33.40 19.12 25.01
C SER A 504 -34.60 20.05 25.13
N THR A 505 -34.51 21.30 24.66
CA THR A 505 -35.58 22.30 24.81
C THR A 505 -35.56 23.36 23.70
N GLY A 506 -36.54 24.27 23.69
CA GLY A 506 -36.48 25.56 22.99
C GLY A 506 -37.21 25.66 21.64
N PHE A 507 -37.31 24.56 20.89
CA PHE A 507 -38.08 24.52 19.67
C PHE A 507 -39.59 24.36 19.95
N LYS A 508 -40.46 24.99 19.14
CA LYS A 508 -41.92 24.82 19.20
C LYS A 508 -42.39 23.48 18.61
N MET A 509 -41.74 22.40 18.99
CA MET A 509 -42.20 21.05 18.65
C MET A 509 -42.80 20.45 19.91
N ASP A 510 -44.13 20.26 19.90
CA ASP A 510 -44.84 19.53 20.93
C ASP A 510 -44.40 18.05 20.87
N MET A 511 -43.37 17.71 21.64
CA MET A 511 -42.82 16.36 21.70
C MET A 511 -43.49 15.60 22.85
N PRO A 512 -44.10 14.42 22.59
CA PRO A 512 -44.57 13.54 23.64
C PRO A 512 -43.41 13.17 24.59
N GLU A 513 -43.70 13.06 25.89
CA GLU A 513 -42.70 12.79 26.93
C GLU A 513 -41.90 11.49 26.69
N ASN A 514 -42.46 10.55 25.93
CA ASN A 514 -41.83 9.26 25.63
C ASN A 514 -40.99 9.23 24.35
N ASP A 515 -40.98 10.32 23.59
CA ASP A 515 -40.34 10.40 22.28
C ASP A 515 -39.02 11.18 22.39
N ALA A 516 -38.15 11.03 21.40
CA ALA A 516 -36.93 11.83 21.31
C ALA A 516 -36.63 12.23 19.87
N VAL A 517 -36.01 13.40 19.70
CA VAL A 517 -35.37 13.77 18.44
C VAL A 517 -33.86 13.77 18.66
N MET A 518 -33.13 13.15 17.73
CA MET A 518 -31.68 13.07 17.78
C MET A 518 -31.07 13.56 16.47
N LEU A 519 -29.94 14.26 16.55
CA LEU A 519 -29.07 14.53 15.42
C LEU A 519 -28.04 13.41 15.32
N VAL A 520 -28.11 12.67 14.23
CA VAL A 520 -27.24 11.53 13.95
C VAL A 520 -26.50 11.79 12.65
N TYR A 521 -25.18 11.60 12.64
CA TYR A 521 -24.41 11.64 11.41
C TYR A 521 -24.57 10.32 10.66
N THR A 522 -24.90 10.39 9.37
CA THR A 522 -25.26 9.22 8.55
C THR A 522 -24.19 8.87 7.51
N GLY A 523 -22.96 9.37 7.68
CA GLY A 523 -21.81 9.09 6.81
C GLY A 523 -21.37 10.26 5.94
N SER A 524 -22.29 11.18 5.60
CA SER A 524 -21.97 12.46 4.92
C SER A 524 -22.77 13.66 5.40
N ARG A 525 -23.80 13.47 6.22
CA ARG A 525 -24.75 14.51 6.63
C ARG A 525 -25.24 14.26 8.05
N TRP A 526 -25.69 15.31 8.71
CA TRP A 526 -26.42 15.25 9.98
C TRP A 526 -27.92 15.17 9.72
N PHE A 527 -28.57 14.20 10.35
CA PHE A 527 -29.99 13.93 10.22
C PHE A 527 -30.68 14.16 11.57
N GLY A 528 -31.70 15.00 11.59
CA GLY A 528 -32.60 15.17 12.73
C GLY A 528 -33.72 14.14 12.68
N MET A 529 -33.54 13.02 13.36
CA MET A 529 -34.41 11.86 13.35
C MET A 529 -35.33 11.83 14.56
N TYR A 530 -36.63 11.56 14.32
CA TYR A 530 -37.63 11.36 15.36
C TYR A 530 -37.73 9.88 15.77
N PHE A 531 -37.71 9.61 17.06
CA PHE A 531 -37.81 8.28 17.64
C PHE A 531 -39.02 8.20 18.58
N GLU A 532 -40.06 7.49 18.14
CA GLU A 532 -41.28 7.28 18.91
C GLU A 532 -41.08 6.24 20.03
N GLY A 533 -41.49 6.59 21.24
CA GLY A 533 -41.53 5.72 22.41
C GLY A 533 -40.16 5.24 22.90
N ILE A 534 -39.07 5.92 22.53
CA ILE A 534 -37.71 5.48 22.88
C ILE A 534 -37.47 5.40 24.39
N HIS A 535 -38.18 6.22 25.19
CA HIS A 535 -38.11 6.17 26.65
C HIS A 535 -38.74 4.93 27.26
N ASN A 536 -39.73 4.35 26.57
CA ASN A 536 -40.37 3.12 27.00
C ASN A 536 -39.54 1.87 26.60
N ARG A 537 -38.45 2.03 25.85
CA ARG A 537 -37.56 0.94 25.46
C ARG A 537 -36.54 0.64 26.55
N THR A 538 -36.26 -0.65 26.74
CA THR A 538 -35.24 -1.11 27.70
C THR A 538 -33.86 -0.57 27.32
N ILE A 539 -32.98 -0.45 28.31
CA ILE A 539 -31.58 -0.03 28.10
C ILE A 539 -30.88 -1.00 27.12
N GLU A 540 -31.14 -2.30 27.26
CA GLU A 540 -30.60 -3.33 26.37
C GLU A 540 -31.06 -3.14 24.92
N TRP A 541 -32.33 -2.78 24.70
CA TRP A 541 -32.82 -2.49 23.35
C TRP A 541 -32.09 -1.28 22.76
N ARG A 542 -31.94 -0.19 23.54
CA ARG A 542 -31.24 1.02 23.10
C ARG A 542 -29.77 0.75 22.80
N SER A 543 -29.12 -0.04 23.65
CA SER A 543 -27.74 -0.50 23.46
C SER A 543 -27.59 -1.32 22.18
N ASN A 544 -28.43 -2.34 21.98
CA ASN A 544 -28.39 -3.16 20.77
C ASN A 544 -28.69 -2.35 19.51
N TYR A 545 -29.64 -1.40 19.60
CA TYR A 545 -29.94 -0.47 18.51
C TYR A 545 -28.75 0.40 18.17
N SER A 546 -28.06 0.95 19.19
CA SER A 546 -26.87 1.76 19.01
C SER A 546 -25.71 1.01 18.39
N TYR A 547 -25.45 -0.22 18.87
CA TYR A 547 -24.39 -1.04 18.32
C TYR A 547 -24.72 -1.40 16.88
N GLU A 548 -25.92 -1.87 16.55
CA GLU A 548 -26.24 -2.29 15.19
C GLU A 548 -26.72 -1.15 14.28
N PHE A 549 -26.55 0.12 14.69
CA PHE A 549 -27.06 1.25 13.91
C PHE A 549 -26.40 1.32 12.53
N HIS A 550 -27.24 1.32 11.50
CA HIS A 550 -26.83 1.56 10.12
C HIS A 550 -27.92 2.38 9.41
N ALA A 551 -27.55 3.56 8.89
CA ALA A 551 -28.51 4.54 8.40
C ALA A 551 -29.49 3.98 7.34
N PHE A 552 -29.00 3.15 6.42
CA PHE A 552 -29.85 2.46 5.44
C PHE A 552 -30.86 1.47 6.06
N TRP A 553 -30.42 0.58 6.95
CA TRP A 553 -31.25 -0.47 7.52
C TRP A 553 -32.29 0.07 8.49
N GLU A 554 -31.90 1.11 9.22
CA GLU A 554 -32.76 1.86 10.14
C GLU A 554 -33.70 2.84 9.44
N ASN A 555 -33.68 2.87 8.10
CA ASN A 555 -34.50 3.76 7.30
C ASN A 555 -34.35 5.23 7.79
N ALA A 556 -33.09 5.65 8.02
CA ALA A 556 -32.77 7.00 8.44
C ALA A 556 -33.32 8.04 7.46
N PHE A 557 -33.56 7.64 6.21
CA PHE A 557 -34.38 8.40 5.29
C PHE A 557 -35.86 7.97 5.36
N SER A 558 -36.60 8.42 6.38
CA SER A 558 -38.03 8.16 6.52
C SER A 558 -38.83 9.43 6.81
N GLN A 559 -40.15 9.29 6.89
CA GLN A 559 -41.07 10.36 7.34
C GLN A 559 -40.74 10.89 8.74
N LEU A 560 -39.96 10.14 9.53
CA LEU A 560 -39.53 10.53 10.86
C LEU A 560 -38.34 11.50 10.84
N THR A 561 -37.66 11.65 9.70
CA THR A 561 -36.55 12.60 9.56
C THR A 561 -37.10 13.97 9.22
N ARG A 562 -36.84 14.92 10.11
CA ARG A 562 -37.36 16.30 10.04
C ARG A 562 -36.32 17.28 9.56
N PHE A 563 -35.06 17.03 9.84
CA PHE A 563 -33.96 17.92 9.49
C PHE A 563 -32.85 17.17 8.76
N VAL A 564 -32.19 17.84 7.84
CA VAL A 564 -30.99 17.34 7.17
C VAL A 564 -29.99 18.47 7.00
N SER A 565 -28.71 18.18 7.14
CA SER A 565 -27.65 19.15 6.87
C SER A 565 -27.22 19.15 5.41
N ASP A 566 -26.49 20.18 4.99
CA ASP A 566 -25.61 20.06 3.84
C ASP A 566 -24.57 18.94 4.04
N PRO A 567 -24.00 18.38 2.96
CA PRO A 567 -22.88 17.46 3.07
C PRO A 567 -21.75 18.08 3.87
N THR A 568 -21.20 17.31 4.81
CA THR A 568 -20.13 17.76 5.67
C THR A 568 -19.31 16.59 6.15
N THR A 569 -18.01 16.81 6.35
CA THR A 569 -17.11 15.87 7.02
C THR A 569 -16.84 16.29 8.47
N GLU A 570 -17.42 17.40 8.91
CA GLU A 570 -17.18 18.00 10.22
C GLU A 570 -17.59 17.08 11.37
N SER A 571 -16.89 17.22 12.50
CA SER A 571 -17.13 16.39 13.70
C SER A 571 -18.43 16.71 14.43
N THR A 572 -19.02 17.86 14.13
CA THR A 572 -20.14 18.47 14.83
C THR A 572 -21.03 19.19 13.82
N PRO A 573 -22.35 19.30 14.06
CA PRO A 573 -23.23 20.09 13.20
C PRO A 573 -23.07 21.61 13.40
N VAL A 574 -22.18 22.06 14.29
CA VAL A 574 -21.86 23.49 14.49
C VAL A 574 -21.31 24.08 13.19
N ALA A 575 -21.80 25.27 12.84
CA ALA A 575 -21.47 25.97 11.60
C ALA A 575 -21.85 25.21 10.30
N VAL A 576 -22.65 24.15 10.39
CA VAL A 576 -23.23 23.44 9.22
C VAL A 576 -24.63 23.95 8.96
N ASP A 577 -24.95 24.22 7.68
CA ASP A 577 -26.28 24.62 7.27
C ASP A 577 -27.26 23.45 7.41
N MET A 578 -28.41 23.72 8.04
CA MET A 578 -29.47 22.76 8.29
C MET A 578 -30.74 23.16 7.54
N PHE A 579 -31.48 22.16 7.11
CA PHE A 579 -32.72 22.30 6.36
C PHE A 579 -33.83 21.51 7.04
N GLU A 580 -34.99 22.13 7.20
CA GLU A 580 -36.23 21.45 7.56
C GLU A 580 -36.81 20.80 6.31
N ILE A 581 -37.21 19.54 6.44
CA ILE A 581 -37.88 18.77 5.40
C ILE A 581 -39.39 18.98 5.59
N THR A 582 -39.99 19.79 4.72
CA THR A 582 -41.42 20.14 4.78
C THR A 582 -42.26 19.16 3.98
N ASP A 583 -42.23 19.29 2.66
CA ASP A 583 -43.07 18.51 1.75
C ASP A 583 -42.27 17.37 1.11
N ARG A 584 -42.72 16.14 1.33
CA ARG A 584 -42.18 14.95 0.66
C ARG A 584 -43.11 14.56 -0.48
N GLY A 585 -42.56 14.47 -1.69
CA GLY A 585 -43.29 14.00 -2.86
C GLY A 585 -42.40 13.96 -4.10
N ASP A 586 -42.88 13.29 -5.14
CA ASP A 586 -42.15 13.03 -6.38
C ASP A 586 -41.62 14.31 -7.07
N HIS A 587 -42.17 15.48 -6.72
CA HIS A 587 -41.76 16.77 -7.26
C HIS A 587 -40.43 17.31 -6.70
N TYR A 588 -40.05 16.93 -5.47
CA TYR A 588 -38.91 17.52 -4.76
C TYR A 588 -37.69 16.59 -4.67
N GLY A 589 -37.77 15.42 -5.30
CA GLY A 589 -36.75 14.38 -5.18
C GLY A 589 -36.78 13.67 -3.83
N PRO A 590 -35.73 12.91 -3.48
CA PRO A 590 -35.78 12.00 -2.35
C PRO A 590 -35.91 12.79 -1.06
N MET A 591 -35.11 13.85 -0.90
CA MET A 591 -34.98 14.67 0.32
C MET A 591 -36.20 15.54 0.63
N GLY A 592 -37.19 15.62 -0.28
CA GLY A 592 -38.32 16.54 -0.14
C GLY A 592 -37.94 18.00 -0.36
N GLU A 593 -38.89 18.89 -0.13
CA GLU A 593 -38.64 20.33 -0.12
C GLU A 593 -37.79 20.70 1.10
N LEU A 594 -36.65 21.34 0.83
CA LEU A 594 -35.67 21.72 1.85
C LEU A 594 -35.79 23.22 2.17
N THR A 595 -36.38 23.53 3.32
CA THR A 595 -36.48 24.90 3.82
C THR A 595 -35.27 25.21 4.70
N PRO A 596 -34.42 26.19 4.36
CA PRO A 596 -33.24 26.49 5.18
C PRO A 596 -33.66 26.99 6.56
N MET A 597 -33.07 26.43 7.62
CA MET A 597 -33.36 26.83 8.99
C MET A 597 -32.77 28.21 9.36
N ARG A 598 -31.83 28.71 8.53
CA ARG A 598 -31.20 30.04 8.68
C ARG A 598 -31.04 30.74 7.33
N VAL A 599 -31.24 32.07 7.33
CA VAL A 599 -31.00 32.95 6.17
C VAL A 599 -30.14 34.14 6.61
N PRO A 600 -29.02 34.47 5.92
CA PRO A 600 -28.48 33.79 4.73
C PRO A 600 -27.84 32.43 5.05
N ARG A 601 -27.69 31.59 4.03
CA ARG A 601 -26.93 30.32 4.10
C ARG A 601 -25.42 30.60 4.26
N GLY A 602 -24.69 29.62 4.78
CA GLY A 602 -23.23 29.60 4.87
C GLY A 602 -22.67 29.95 6.25
N SER A 603 -23.51 30.36 7.21
CA SER A 603 -23.09 30.59 8.60
C SER A 603 -23.38 29.41 9.53
N GLY A 604 -24.11 28.40 9.03
CA GLY A 604 -24.59 27.28 9.82
C GLY A 604 -25.71 27.62 10.78
N TYR A 605 -26.41 26.58 11.24
CA TYR A 605 -27.55 26.71 12.13
C TYR A 605 -27.19 26.60 13.61
N PHE A 606 -26.28 25.68 13.96
CA PHE A 606 -25.89 25.43 15.34
C PHE A 606 -24.63 26.20 15.75
N GLN A 607 -24.62 26.63 17.01
CA GLN A 607 -23.46 27.22 17.69
C GLN A 607 -23.12 26.41 18.94
N CYS A 608 -21.84 26.35 19.29
CA CYS A 608 -21.41 25.77 20.55
C CYS A 608 -21.95 26.60 21.72
N TYR A 609 -22.65 25.98 22.66
CA TYR A 609 -23.17 26.66 23.84
C TYR A 609 -22.46 26.15 25.08
N GLU A 610 -21.40 26.85 25.48
CA GLU A 610 -20.86 26.69 26.82
C GLU A 610 -21.86 27.32 27.77
N ARG A 611 -22.48 26.49 28.62
CA ARG A 611 -23.22 27.01 29.75
C ARG A 611 -22.19 27.80 30.55
N GLU A 612 -22.27 29.14 30.50
CA GLU A 612 -21.52 29.96 31.45
C GLU A 612 -21.78 29.31 32.79
N ASN A 613 -20.74 28.75 33.40
CA ASN A 613 -20.85 28.21 34.74
C ASN A 613 -21.23 29.42 35.56
N THR A 614 -22.54 29.70 35.72
CA THR A 614 -23.04 30.69 36.63
C THR A 614 -22.35 30.29 37.92
N PRO A 615 -21.35 31.05 38.40
CA PRO A 615 -20.59 30.64 39.55
C PRO A 615 -21.67 30.40 40.59
N THR A 616 -21.80 29.14 41.02
CA THR A 616 -22.72 28.80 42.09
C THR A 616 -22.29 29.72 43.20
N LEU A 617 -23.09 30.77 43.41
CA LEU A 617 -22.80 31.81 44.37
C LEU A 617 -22.75 31.04 45.67
N SER A 618 -21.55 30.65 46.09
CA SER A 618 -21.35 29.91 47.32
C SER A 618 -21.93 30.85 48.35
N SER A 619 -23.04 30.42 48.94
CA SER A 619 -23.73 31.16 49.98
C SER A 619 -22.68 31.40 51.06
N SER A 620 -22.04 32.57 51.02
CA SER A 620 -21.09 33.01 52.01
C SER A 620 -21.91 33.08 53.29
N THR A 621 -21.58 32.17 54.18
CA THR A 621 -22.11 32.06 55.54
C THR A 621 -22.17 33.46 56.15
N GLU A 622 -23.37 33.92 56.50
CA GLU A 622 -23.56 35.07 57.38
C GLU A 622 -22.79 34.80 58.68
N LEU A 623 -21.68 35.51 58.87
CA LEU A 623 -21.04 35.66 60.16
C LEU A 623 -21.84 36.74 60.91
N SER A 624 -22.74 36.29 61.79
CA SER A 624 -23.39 37.14 62.78
C SER A 624 -22.34 37.63 63.80
N PHE A 625 -22.33 38.95 63.99
CA PHE A 625 -21.71 39.62 65.13
C PHE A 625 -22.67 39.62 66.34
#